data_AF-A0A0M4G8G7-F1
#
_entry.id   AF-A0A0M4G8G7-F1
#
_cell.length_a   1.000
_cell.length_b   1.000
_cell.length_c   1.000
_cell.angle_alpha   90.00
_cell.angle_beta   90.00
_cell.angle_gamma   90.00
#
_symmetry.space_group_name_H-M   'P 1'
#
loop_
_entity.id
_entity.type
_entity.pdbx_description
1 polymer ?
#
loop_
_entity_poly.entity_id
_entity_poly.type
_entity_poly.pdbx_seq_one_letter_code
_entity_poly.pdbx_strand_id
1 'polypeptide(L)'
;MFYHLAAALLFWTIGLLVPPPSEILAITMILMGFVAFLFFLQECLGETRSKLLKEAIDSESKTKAELSSFSGRYVGIRSKDSPFPDSFSYIVFFNGEVNVPLFCRNQDVVKKLEQLDEGTDVIVYYSDYILLDVAEYENARNTYI
;
A
#
# COMPACT_ATOMS: atom_id res chain seq x y z
N MET A 1 17.57 -4.04 6.68
CA MET A 1 17.47 -3.00 5.64
C MET A 1 18.83 -2.34 5.33
N PHE A 2 19.42 -1.57 6.27
CA PHE A 2 20.67 -0.84 6.05
C PHE A 2 21.86 -1.72 5.59
N TYR A 3 22.03 -2.90 6.19
CA TYR A 3 23.14 -3.81 5.86
C TYR A 3 23.08 -4.35 4.42
N HIS A 4 21.89 -4.69 3.92
CA HIS A 4 21.72 -5.18 2.55
C HIS A 4 21.96 -4.07 1.52
N LEU A 5 21.52 -2.83 1.80
CA LEU A 5 21.84 -1.67 0.96
C LEU A 5 23.34 -1.36 0.97
N ALA A 6 23.97 -1.35 2.14
CA ALA A 6 25.41 -1.12 2.27
C ALA A 6 26.22 -2.20 1.52
N ALA A 7 25.82 -3.47 1.63
CA ALA A 7 26.42 -4.57 0.88
C ALA A 7 26.24 -4.40 -0.63
N ALA A 8 25.04 -4.04 -1.10
CA ALA A 8 24.77 -3.80 -2.51
C ALA A 8 25.68 -2.70 -3.08
N LEU A 9 25.77 -1.57 -2.39
CA LEU A 9 26.63 -0.45 -2.77
C LEU A 9 28.11 -0.83 -2.75
N LEU A 10 28.55 -1.58 -1.74
CA LEU A 10 29.93 -2.05 -1.65
C LEU A 10 30.28 -2.95 -2.84
N PHE A 11 29.44 -3.95 -3.14
CA PHE A 11 29.67 -4.88 -4.23
C PHE A 11 29.64 -4.21 -5.61
N TRP A 12 28.73 -3.26 -5.84
CA TRP A 12 28.74 -2.47 -7.08
C TRP A 12 29.94 -1.53 -7.18
N THR A 13 30.35 -0.90 -6.07
CA THR A 13 31.56 -0.07 -6.05
C THR A 13 32.77 -0.90 -6.45
N ILE A 14 32.93 -2.10 -5.88
CA ILE A 14 34.03 -3.02 -6.24
C ILE A 14 33.91 -3.46 -7.71
N GLY A 15 32.73 -3.93 -8.13
CA GLY A 15 32.53 -4.49 -9.47
C GLY A 15 32.61 -3.49 -10.62
N LEU A 16 32.35 -2.20 -10.37
CA LEU A 16 32.33 -1.15 -11.40
C LEU A 16 33.56 -0.25 -11.40
N LEU A 17 34.16 0.00 -10.23
CA LEU A 17 35.20 1.03 -10.09
C LEU A 17 36.59 0.47 -9.76
N VAL A 18 36.68 -0.74 -9.22
CA VAL A 18 37.97 -1.36 -8.90
C VAL A 18 38.42 -2.22 -10.09
N PRO A 19 39.62 -1.99 -10.65
CA PRO A 19 40.15 -2.81 -11.74
C PRO A 19 40.18 -4.29 -11.32
N PRO A 20 39.38 -5.15 -11.96
CA PRO A 20 39.23 -6.51 -11.49
C PRO A 20 40.42 -7.36 -11.97
N PRO A 21 40.90 -8.32 -11.17
CA PRO A 21 41.88 -9.30 -11.61
C PRO A 21 41.35 -10.22 -12.73
N SER A 22 40.03 -10.32 -12.90
CA SER A 22 39.38 -11.00 -14.02
C SER A 22 37.96 -10.45 -14.27
N GLU A 23 37.50 -10.52 -15.51
CA GLU A 23 36.13 -10.11 -15.87
C GLU A 23 35.06 -10.90 -15.10
N ILE A 24 35.32 -12.20 -14.85
CA ILE A 24 34.45 -13.08 -14.06
C ILE A 24 34.24 -12.51 -12.65
N LEU A 25 35.29 -11.99 -12.01
CA LEU A 25 35.16 -11.43 -10.67
C LEU A 25 34.33 -10.14 -10.68
N ALA A 26 34.52 -9.26 -11.67
CA ALA A 26 33.72 -8.04 -11.78
C ALA A 26 32.23 -8.35 -11.96
N ILE A 27 31.89 -9.26 -12.87
CA ILE A 27 30.51 -9.71 -13.11
C ILE A 27 29.93 -10.32 -11.83
N THR A 28 30.70 -11.16 -11.13
CA THR A 28 30.27 -11.77 -9.87
C THR A 28 29.96 -10.71 -8.81
N MET A 29 30.80 -9.70 -8.67
CA MET A 29 30.55 -8.59 -7.72
C MET A 29 29.30 -7.80 -8.11
N ILE A 30 29.09 -7.52 -9.39
CA ILE A 30 27.87 -6.84 -9.85
C ILE A 30 26.61 -7.65 -9.52
N LEU A 31 26.64 -8.96 -9.76
CA LEU A 31 25.53 -9.86 -9.46
C LEU A 31 25.27 -9.97 -7.95
N MET A 32 26.32 -10.07 -7.13
CA MET A 32 26.17 -10.08 -5.67
C MET A 32 25.58 -8.77 -5.15
N GLY A 33 25.96 -7.63 -5.75
CA GLY A 33 25.33 -6.34 -5.45
C GLY A 33 23.84 -6.32 -5.79
N PHE A 34 23.46 -6.87 -6.94
CA PHE A 34 22.07 -6.99 -7.35
C PHE A 34 21.25 -7.89 -6.40
N VAL A 35 21.80 -9.06 -6.01
CA VAL A 35 21.15 -9.96 -5.06
C VAL A 35 20.96 -9.29 -3.69
N ALA A 36 21.99 -8.59 -3.18
CA ALA A 36 21.88 -7.83 -1.94
C ALA A 36 20.81 -6.73 -2.04
N PHE A 37 20.70 -6.06 -3.19
CA PHE A 37 19.66 -5.06 -3.42
C PHE A 37 18.25 -5.67 -3.44
N LEU A 38 18.06 -6.87 -4.01
CA LEU A 38 16.77 -7.57 -3.95
C LEU A 38 16.36 -7.90 -2.51
N PHE A 39 17.32 -8.33 -1.66
CA PHE A 39 17.04 -8.54 -0.24
C PHE A 39 16.67 -7.25 0.47
N PHE A 40 17.35 -6.14 0.17
CA PHE A 40 16.98 -4.82 0.69
C PHE A 40 15.54 -4.45 0.29
N LEU A 41 15.15 -4.62 -0.97
CA LEU A 41 13.78 -4.34 -1.43
C LEU A 41 12.76 -5.22 -0.69
N GLN A 42 13.05 -6.51 -0.53
CA GLN A 42 12.19 -7.43 0.21
C GLN A 42 12.00 -6.99 1.67
N GLU A 43 13.07 -6.55 2.34
CA GLU A 43 12.99 -6.03 3.71
C GLU A 43 12.18 -4.73 3.77
N CYS A 44 12.37 -3.79 2.83
CA CYS A 44 11.58 -2.57 2.74
C CYS A 44 10.09 -2.86 2.60
N LEU A 45 9.73 -3.81 1.73
CA LEU A 45 8.34 -4.24 1.55
C LEU A 45 7.79 -4.88 2.83
N GLY A 46 8.57 -5.74 3.50
CA GLY A 46 8.19 -6.35 4.75
C GLY A 46 7.95 -5.35 5.88
N GLU A 47 8.85 -4.37 6.04
CA GLU A 47 8.74 -3.31 7.05
C GLU A 47 7.55 -2.40 6.78
N THR A 48 7.35 -2.00 5.51
CA THR A 48 6.20 -1.18 5.10
C THR A 48 4.89 -1.92 5.37
N ARG A 49 4.82 -3.22 5.04
CA ARG A 49 3.65 -4.05 5.34
C ARG A 49 3.37 -4.13 6.83
N SER A 50 4.40 -4.33 7.66
CA SER A 50 4.26 -4.39 9.11
C SER A 50 3.75 -3.07 9.70
N LYS A 51 4.29 -1.94 9.22
CA LYS A 51 3.85 -0.61 9.61
C LYS A 51 2.39 -0.37 9.22
N LEU A 52 2.02 -0.66 7.97
CA LEU A 52 0.64 -0.55 7.49
C LEU A 52 -0.33 -1.42 8.29
N LEU A 53 0.08 -2.65 8.64
CA LEU A 53 -0.71 -3.55 9.47
C LEU A 53 -0.95 -2.97 10.88
N LYS A 54 0.10 -2.40 11.48
CA LYS A 54 -0.01 -1.74 12.78
C LYS A 54 -0.94 -0.53 12.71
N GLU A 55 -0.77 0.33 11.70
CA GLU A 55 -1.64 1.49 11.48
C GLU A 55 -3.10 1.08 11.25
N ALA A 56 -3.34 -0.03 10.55
CA ALA A 56 -4.68 -0.56 10.37
C ALA A 56 -5.30 -1.03 11.69
N ILE A 57 -4.56 -1.79 12.50
CA ILE A 57 -5.02 -2.24 13.83
C ILE A 57 -5.33 -1.04 14.73
N ASP A 58 -4.42 -0.06 14.77
CA ASP A 58 -4.60 1.15 15.57
C ASP A 58 -5.84 1.94 15.10
N SER A 59 -6.03 2.04 13.78
CA SER A 59 -7.15 2.75 13.17
C SER A 59 -8.50 2.05 13.34
N GLU A 60 -8.53 0.73 13.37
CA GLU A 60 -9.74 -0.05 13.65
C GLU A 60 -10.26 0.13 15.09
N SER A 61 -9.40 0.56 16.02
CA SER A 61 -9.81 0.88 17.39
C SER A 61 -10.48 2.25 17.54
N LYS A 62 -10.39 3.11 16.52
CA LYS A 62 -10.91 4.49 16.55
C LYS A 62 -12.42 4.49 16.31
N THR A 63 -13.10 5.45 16.94
CA THR A 63 -14.53 5.69 16.69
C THR A 63 -14.74 6.49 15.41
N LYS A 64 -15.93 6.41 14.80
CA LYS A 64 -16.27 7.16 13.56
C LYS A 64 -16.01 8.66 13.66
N ALA A 65 -16.15 9.26 14.84
CA ALA A 65 -15.93 10.68 15.07
C ALA A 65 -14.44 11.09 14.97
N GLU A 66 -13.53 10.13 15.10
CA GLU A 66 -12.08 10.34 15.03
C GLU A 66 -11.52 10.07 13.62
N LEU A 67 -12.38 9.64 12.68
CA LEU A 67 -11.99 9.31 11.32
C LEU A 67 -12.06 10.54 10.42
N SER A 68 -11.14 10.59 9.46
CA SER A 68 -11.26 11.50 8.33
C SER A 68 -12.34 10.98 7.39
N SER A 69 -13.04 11.89 6.71
CA SER A 69 -14.04 11.50 5.72
C SER A 69 -14.06 12.40 4.51
N PHE A 70 -14.43 11.83 3.37
CA PHE A 70 -14.73 12.58 2.15
C PHE A 70 -15.89 11.93 1.40
N SER A 71 -16.56 12.75 0.60
CA SER A 71 -17.56 12.30 -0.37
C SER A 71 -16.89 12.06 -1.71
N GLY A 72 -17.16 10.93 -2.35
CA GLY A 72 -16.56 10.63 -3.64
C GLY A 72 -17.23 9.46 -4.35
N ARG A 73 -16.84 9.26 -5.60
CA ARG A 73 -17.34 8.16 -6.42
C ARG A 73 -16.47 6.93 -6.23
N TYR A 74 -17.10 5.78 -6.03
CA TYR A 74 -16.42 4.50 -6.04
C TYR A 74 -15.91 4.19 -7.46
N VAL A 75 -14.61 3.94 -7.62
CA VAL A 75 -13.98 3.66 -8.93
C VAL A 75 -13.72 2.17 -9.13
N GLY A 76 -13.50 1.42 -8.06
CA GLY A 76 -13.33 -0.03 -8.13
C GLY A 76 -12.26 -0.59 -7.19
N ILE A 77 -12.28 -1.90 -7.03
CA ILE A 77 -11.28 -2.68 -6.30
C ILE A 77 -10.19 -3.14 -7.29
N ARG A 78 -8.95 -2.73 -7.02
CA ARG A 78 -7.75 -2.99 -7.84
C ARG A 78 -6.75 -3.89 -7.09
N SER A 79 -7.24 -4.84 -6.29
CA SER A 79 -6.39 -5.70 -5.44
C SER A 79 -5.30 -6.48 -6.19
N LYS A 80 -5.46 -6.73 -7.50
CA LYS A 80 -4.42 -7.36 -8.33
C LYS A 80 -3.18 -6.49 -8.55
N ASP A 81 -3.33 -5.18 -8.41
CA ASP A 81 -2.25 -4.20 -8.58
C ASP A 81 -1.64 -3.81 -7.21
N SER A 82 -2.13 -4.41 -6.12
CA SER A 82 -1.68 -4.10 -4.77
C SER A 82 -0.26 -4.62 -4.53
N PRO A 83 0.64 -3.79 -3.96
CA PRO A 83 1.93 -4.28 -3.46
C PRO A 83 1.79 -5.21 -2.24
N PHE A 84 0.58 -5.38 -1.69
CA PHE A 84 0.29 -6.20 -0.51
C PHE A 84 -0.86 -7.21 -0.76
N PRO A 85 -0.67 -8.22 -1.61
CA PRO A 85 -1.75 -9.05 -2.16
C PRO A 85 -2.55 -9.86 -1.12
N ASP A 86 -2.02 -10.10 0.08
CA ASP A 86 -2.62 -11.06 1.04
C ASP A 86 -3.23 -10.42 2.29
N SER A 87 -3.13 -9.10 2.47
CA SER A 87 -3.54 -8.47 3.74
C SER A 87 -4.50 -7.30 3.58
N PHE A 88 -4.57 -6.72 2.40
CA PHE A 88 -5.39 -5.55 2.14
C PHE A 88 -5.97 -5.62 0.73
N SER A 89 -7.25 -5.27 0.62
CA SER A 89 -7.85 -4.92 -0.67
C SER A 89 -7.45 -3.48 -1.00
N TYR A 90 -7.09 -3.25 -2.26
CA TYR A 90 -6.73 -1.93 -2.75
C TYR A 90 -7.93 -1.33 -3.47
N ILE A 91 -8.46 -0.23 -2.95
CA ILE A 91 -9.74 0.34 -3.37
C ILE A 91 -9.54 1.79 -3.79
N VAL A 92 -10.08 2.16 -4.94
CA VAL A 92 -9.93 3.51 -5.48
C VAL A 92 -11.27 4.25 -5.44
N PHE A 93 -11.21 5.49 -4.97
CA PHE A 93 -12.31 6.44 -5.00
C PHE A 93 -11.90 7.69 -5.78
N PHE A 94 -12.85 8.44 -6.31
CA PHE A 94 -12.60 9.74 -6.94
C PHE A 94 -13.28 10.84 -6.13
N ASN A 95 -12.50 11.76 -5.56
CA ASN A 95 -13.01 12.81 -4.67
C ASN A 95 -13.53 14.07 -5.39
N GLY A 96 -13.51 14.09 -6.72
CA GLY A 96 -13.85 15.28 -7.53
C GLY A 96 -12.66 15.88 -8.27
N GLU A 97 -11.44 15.66 -7.77
CA GLU A 97 -10.20 16.19 -8.34
C GLU A 97 -9.24 15.08 -8.76
N VAL A 98 -9.03 14.10 -7.88
CA VAL A 98 -8.04 13.03 -8.05
C VAL A 98 -8.58 11.68 -7.61
N ASN A 99 -7.94 10.62 -8.11
CA ASN A 99 -8.14 9.28 -7.59
C ASN A 99 -7.44 9.16 -6.24
N VAL A 100 -8.20 8.78 -5.22
CA VAL A 100 -7.76 8.55 -3.84
C VAL A 100 -7.72 7.04 -3.60
N PRO A 101 -6.53 6.44 -3.58
CA PRO A 101 -6.37 5.03 -3.28
C PRO A 101 -6.34 4.78 -1.77
N LEU A 102 -7.06 3.77 -1.31
CA LEU A 102 -7.11 3.35 0.10
C LEU A 102 -6.95 1.84 0.23
N PHE A 103 -6.35 1.42 1.33
CA PHE A 103 -6.18 0.02 1.70
C PHE A 103 -7.26 -0.40 2.69
N CYS A 104 -7.98 -1.48 2.40
CA CYS A 104 -9.02 -1.99 3.28
C CYS A 104 -8.69 -3.42 3.73
N ARG A 105 -8.63 -3.64 5.05
CA ARG A 105 -8.51 -4.98 5.63
C ARG A 105 -9.86 -5.61 5.94
N ASN A 106 -10.84 -4.77 6.30
CA ASN A 106 -12.16 -5.21 6.73
C ASN A 106 -12.95 -5.79 5.55
N GLN A 107 -13.11 -7.12 5.55
CA GLN A 107 -13.79 -7.84 4.48
C GLN A 107 -15.27 -7.49 4.35
N ASP A 108 -15.91 -7.02 5.41
CA ASP A 108 -17.32 -6.60 5.35
C ASP A 108 -17.47 -5.30 4.54
N VAL A 109 -16.50 -4.38 4.67
CA VAL A 109 -16.45 -3.15 3.87
C VAL A 109 -16.14 -3.47 2.42
N VAL A 110 -15.20 -4.39 2.16
CA VAL A 110 -14.88 -4.86 0.81
C VAL A 110 -16.12 -5.45 0.14
N LYS A 111 -16.84 -6.36 0.81
CA LYS A 111 -18.07 -6.97 0.27
C LYS A 111 -19.17 -5.96 0.01
N LYS A 112 -19.34 -4.95 0.87
CA LYS A 112 -20.29 -3.84 0.61
C LYS A 112 -19.94 -3.14 -0.70
N LEU A 113 -18.65 -2.85 -0.92
CA LEU A 113 -18.18 -2.17 -2.14
C LEU A 113 -18.24 -3.04 -3.39
N GLU A 114 -18.06 -4.37 -3.27
CA GLU A 114 -18.25 -5.31 -4.38
C GLU A 114 -19.70 -5.37 -4.87
N GLN A 115 -20.67 -4.99 -4.02
CA GLN A 115 -22.09 -4.93 -4.37
C GLN A 115 -22.50 -3.59 -4.99
N LEU A 116 -21.65 -2.57 -4.93
CA LEU A 116 -21.90 -1.27 -5.53
C LEU A 116 -21.44 -1.24 -6.98
N ASP A 117 -22.19 -0.53 -7.80
CA ASP A 117 -21.78 -0.22 -9.16
C ASP A 117 -20.62 0.79 -9.16
N GLU A 118 -19.62 0.59 -10.03
CA GLU A 118 -18.59 1.60 -10.28
C GLU A 118 -19.27 2.92 -10.70
N GLY A 119 -18.90 4.02 -10.05
CA GLY A 119 -19.51 5.34 -10.21
C GLY A 119 -20.48 5.74 -9.11
N THR A 120 -20.85 4.84 -8.21
CA THR A 120 -21.73 5.13 -7.07
C THR A 120 -21.10 6.16 -6.12
N ASP A 121 -21.86 7.17 -5.72
CA ASP A 121 -21.45 8.17 -4.72
C ASP A 121 -21.53 7.60 -3.30
N VAL A 122 -20.41 7.67 -2.59
CA VAL A 122 -20.25 7.17 -1.23
C VAL A 122 -19.55 8.19 -0.34
N ILE A 123 -19.82 8.11 0.95
CA ILE A 123 -19.03 8.75 2.00
C ILE A 123 -18.03 7.72 2.50
N VAL A 124 -16.75 8.07 2.40
CA VAL A 124 -15.62 7.22 2.75
C VAL A 124 -15.11 7.64 4.13
N TYR A 125 -14.97 6.68 5.05
CA TYR A 125 -14.39 6.91 6.37
C TYR A 125 -13.05 6.18 6.49
N TYR A 126 -12.00 6.94 6.79
CA TYR A 126 -10.63 6.45 6.72
C TYR A 126 -9.74 7.11 7.78
N SER A 127 -8.60 6.46 8.07
CA SER A 127 -7.49 7.04 8.82
C SER A 127 -6.21 6.82 8.02
N ASP A 128 -5.46 7.88 7.75
CA ASP A 128 -4.27 7.85 6.89
C ASP A 128 -4.59 7.29 5.50
N TYR A 129 -4.16 6.07 5.19
CA TYR A 129 -4.48 5.37 3.94
C TYR A 129 -5.38 4.15 4.15
N ILE A 130 -5.88 3.95 5.37
CA ILE A 130 -6.68 2.78 5.75
C ILE A 130 -8.16 3.10 5.68
N LEU A 131 -8.87 2.39 4.81
CA LEU A 131 -10.32 2.42 4.71
C LEU A 131 -10.94 1.58 5.84
N LEU A 132 -11.83 2.20 6.61
CA LEU A 132 -12.47 1.57 7.76
C LEU A 132 -13.97 1.37 7.59
N ASP A 133 -14.66 2.28 6.88
CA ASP A 133 -16.07 2.13 6.57
C ASP A 133 -16.47 2.96 5.34
N VAL A 134 -17.61 2.61 4.76
CA VAL A 134 -18.27 3.35 3.67
C VAL A 134 -19.75 3.44 3.95
N ALA A 135 -20.34 4.59 3.65
CA ALA A 135 -21.78 4.80 3.68
C ALA A 135 -22.26 5.30 2.32
N GLU A 136 -23.35 4.73 1.80
CA GLU A 136 -24.01 5.27 0.61
C GLU A 136 -24.58 6.66 0.91
N TYR A 137 -24.48 7.56 -0.07
CA TYR A 137 -24.92 8.95 0.11
C TYR A 137 -26.42 9.07 0.45
N GLU A 138 -27.25 8.20 -0.12
CA GLU A 138 -28.70 8.18 0.12
C GLU A 138 -29.05 7.69 1.55
N ASN A 139 -28.30 6.73 2.08
CA ASN A 139 -28.51 6.20 3.44
C ASN A 139 -27.92 7.10 4.53
N ALA A 140 -26.82 7.80 4.26
CA ALA A 140 -26.23 8.75 5.21
C ALA A 140 -27.14 9.97 5.48
N ARG A 141 -27.99 10.35 4.52
CA ARG A 141 -28.93 11.47 4.67
C ARG A 141 -30.10 11.16 5.61
N ASN A 142 -30.56 9.90 5.65
CA ASN A 142 -31.66 9.45 6.51
C ASN A 142 -31.28 9.21 7.98
N THR A 143 -29.99 9.25 8.32
CA THR A 143 -29.55 9.08 9.73
C THR A 143 -29.52 10.41 10.49
N TYR A 144 -29.74 11.54 9.80
CA TYR A 144 -29.71 12.90 10.36
C TYR A 144 -31.01 13.69 10.16
N ILE A 145 -32.14 13.01 9.90
CA ILE A 145 -33.49 13.61 9.86
C ILE A 145 -34.38 12.91 10.88
#